data_AF-W7DQE3-F1
#
_entry.id   AF-W7DQE3-F1
#
_cell.length_a   1.000
_cell.length_b   1.000
_cell.length_c   1.000
_cell.angle_alpha   90.00
_cell.angle_beta   90.00
_cell.angle_gamma   90.00
#
_symmetry.space_group_name_H-M   'P 1'
#
loop_
_entity.id
_entity.type
_entity.pdbx_description
1 polymer ?
#
loop_
_entity_poly.entity_id
_entity_poly.type
_entity_poly.pdbx_seq_one_letter_code
_entity_poly.pdbx_strand_id
1 'polypeptide(L)'
;MYPSYIFLAIGLFTLSMATNGIVLLLSGALIGLGYGTFMSNGQAICLTLCSTHRIGIGLSTYFIGLDLGLGIGPYLLGEIHAILSFQGLYIVAGIIPILCIILYTILNKAHAAKPTFSKEGVKE
;
A
#
# COMPACT_ATOMS: atom_id res chain seq x y z
N MET A 1 -3.05 -8.57 1.32
CA MET A 1 -3.01 -7.17 0.87
C MET A 1 -4.34 -6.43 1.04
N TYR A 2 -5.50 -7.06 0.81
CA TYR A 2 -6.79 -6.35 1.02
C TYR A 2 -6.99 -5.74 2.42
N PRO A 3 -6.70 -6.45 3.53
CA PRO A 3 -6.90 -5.87 4.86
C PRO A 3 -6.01 -4.65 5.11
N SER A 4 -4.76 -4.68 4.65
CA SER A 4 -3.80 -3.58 4.87
C SER A 4 -4.29 -2.28 4.26
N TYR A 5 -4.83 -2.33 3.05
CA TYR A 5 -5.38 -1.13 2.39
C TYR A 5 -6.66 -0.62 3.06
N ILE A 6 -7.50 -1.52 3.58
CA ILE A 6 -8.72 -1.14 4.32
C ILE A 6 -8.33 -0.41 5.62
N PHE A 7 -7.43 -0.98 6.41
CA PHE A 7 -6.95 -0.35 7.64
C PHE A 7 -6.27 0.99 7.37
N LEU A 8 -5.48 1.09 6.29
CA LEU A 8 -4.83 2.33 5.89
C LEU A 8 -5.86 3.41 5.49
N ALA A 9 -6.87 3.07 4.70
CA ALA A 9 -7.94 3.99 4.31
C ALA A 9 -8.73 4.47 5.54
N ILE A 10 -9.19 3.55 6.39
CA ILE A 10 -9.92 3.89 7.61
C ILE A 10 -9.08 4.77 8.53
N GLY A 11 -7.79 4.45 8.69
CA GLY A 11 -6.86 5.26 9.47
C GLY A 11 -6.73 6.69 8.95
N LEU A 12 -6.60 6.87 7.64
CA LEU A 12 -6.49 8.20 7.00
C LEU A 12 -7.80 9.00 7.08
N PHE A 13 -8.96 8.38 6.90
CA PHE A 13 -10.25 9.06 7.11
C PHE A 13 -10.47 9.43 8.58
N THR A 14 -10.07 8.55 9.51
CA THR A 14 -10.13 8.85 10.94
C THR A 14 -9.22 10.02 11.30
N LEU A 15 -8.01 10.06 10.71
CA LEU A 15 -7.06 11.16 10.88
C LEU A 15 -7.61 12.49 10.33
N SER A 16 -8.35 12.45 9.22
CA SER A 16 -9.03 13.63 8.67
C SER A 16 -10.01 14.25 9.69
N MET A 17 -10.69 13.43 10.49
CA MET A 17 -11.64 13.87 11.51
C MET A 17 -11.01 14.04 12.91
N ALA A 18 -9.68 13.95 13.03
CA ALA A 18 -9.01 13.98 14.32
C ALA A 18 -9.06 15.39 14.94
N THR A 19 -9.96 15.56 15.92
CA THR A 19 -10.12 16.80 16.69
C THR A 19 -9.43 16.77 18.04
N ASN A 20 -9.05 15.58 18.53
CA ASN A 20 -8.41 15.38 19.83
C ASN A 20 -7.26 14.36 19.74
N GLY A 21 -6.35 14.41 20.71
CA GLY A 21 -5.15 13.57 20.72
C GLY A 21 -5.43 12.06 20.75
N ILE A 22 -6.56 11.65 21.34
CA ILE A 22 -6.95 10.23 21.40
C ILE A 22 -7.32 9.71 20.01
N VAL A 23 -8.12 10.46 19.24
CA VAL A 23 -8.47 10.09 17.86
C VAL A 23 -7.22 10.11 16.97
N LEU A 24 -6.29 11.02 17.22
CA LEU A 24 -5.00 11.05 16.53
C LEU A 24 -4.17 9.78 16.81
N LEU A 25 -4.05 9.36 18.07
CA LEU A 25 -3.37 8.10 18.43
C LEU A 25 -4.05 6.87 17.84
N LEU A 26 -5.39 6.82 17.88
CA LEU A 26 -6.15 5.73 17.25
C LEU A 26 -5.89 5.67 15.75
N SER A 27 -5.92 6.82 15.06
CA SER A 27 -5.63 6.89 13.63
C SER A 27 -4.19 6.44 13.33
N GLY A 28 -3.22 6.85 14.15
CA GLY A 28 -1.82 6.41 14.02
C GLY A 28 -1.65 4.91 14.20
N ALA A 29 -2.37 4.30 15.15
CA ALA A 29 -2.37 2.85 15.34
C ALA A 29 -2.96 2.12 14.12
N LEU A 30 -4.07 2.61 13.56
CA LEU A 30 -4.70 2.05 12.36
C LEU A 30 -3.81 2.18 11.12
N ILE A 31 -3.22 3.36 10.90
CA ILE A 31 -2.28 3.62 9.80
C ILE A 31 -1.03 2.75 9.97
N GLY A 32 -0.48 2.64 11.17
CA GLY A 32 0.68 1.81 11.46
C GLY A 32 0.42 0.33 11.19
N LEU A 33 -0.75 -0.17 11.60
CA LEU A 33 -1.17 -1.55 11.30
C LEU A 33 -1.36 -1.77 9.80
N GLY A 34 -2.01 -0.84 9.09
CA GLY A 34 -2.18 -0.90 7.64
C GLY A 34 -0.86 -0.84 6.88
N TYR A 35 -0.01 0.15 7.16
CA TYR A 35 1.25 0.36 6.48
C TYR A 35 2.27 -0.74 6.79
N GLY A 36 2.37 -1.19 8.05
CA GLY A 36 3.28 -2.27 8.44
C GLY A 36 2.92 -3.61 7.78
N THR A 37 1.62 -3.94 7.76
CA THR A 37 1.16 -5.14 7.04
C THR A 37 1.32 -5.00 5.53
N PHE A 38 1.12 -3.81 4.96
CA PHE A 38 1.39 -3.56 3.55
C PHE A 38 2.86 -3.78 3.20
N MET A 39 3.78 -3.21 3.96
CA MET A 39 5.23 -3.30 3.71
C MET A 39 5.72 -4.75 3.78
N SER A 40 5.37 -5.50 4.83
CA SER A 40 5.79 -6.89 4.98
C SER A 40 5.17 -7.82 3.92
N ASN A 41 3.88 -7.68 3.62
CA ASN A 41 3.22 -8.47 2.58
C ASN A 41 3.75 -8.14 1.18
N GLY A 42 4.04 -6.87 0.88
CA GLY A 42 4.60 -6.44 -0.41
C GLY A 42 5.96 -7.08 -0.68
N GLN A 43 6.84 -7.08 0.32
CA GLN A 43 8.12 -7.76 0.25
C GLN A 43 7.94 -9.28 0.12
N ALA A 44 7.08 -9.91 0.91
CA ALA A 44 6.82 -11.35 0.83
C ALA A 44 6.32 -11.78 -0.57
N ILE A 45 5.39 -11.02 -1.17
CA ILE A 45 4.92 -11.27 -2.53
C ILE A 45 6.07 -11.16 -3.53
N CYS A 46 6.89 -10.12 -3.43
CA CYS A 46 8.07 -9.97 -4.29
C CYS A 46 9.03 -11.16 -4.18
N LEU A 47 9.24 -11.69 -2.96
CA LEU A 47 10.05 -12.89 -2.74
C LEU A 47 9.42 -14.12 -3.41
N THR A 48 8.10 -14.32 -3.28
CA THR A 48 7.41 -15.48 -3.87
C THR A 48 7.33 -15.44 -5.40
N LEU A 49 7.36 -14.26 -6.02
CA LEU A 49 7.34 -14.11 -7.48
C LEU A 49 8.73 -14.25 -8.11
N CYS A 50 9.81 -14.08 -7.34
CA CYS A 50 11.17 -14.12 -7.85
C CYS A 50 11.81 -15.49 -7.63
N SER A 51 12.53 -16.01 -8.63
CA SER A 51 13.44 -17.15 -8.45
C SER A 51 14.52 -16.82 -7.42
N THR A 52 14.99 -17.80 -6.63
CA THR A 52 15.96 -17.62 -5.53
C THR A 52 17.18 -16.76 -5.88
N HIS A 53 17.69 -16.86 -7.11
CA HIS A 53 18.86 -16.10 -7.58
C HIS A 53 18.57 -14.61 -7.92
N ARG A 54 17.29 -14.23 -8.07
CA ARG A 54 16.86 -12.88 -8.50
C ARG A 54 16.10 -12.11 -7.42
N ILE A 55 15.99 -12.67 -6.22
CA ILE A 55 15.31 -12.06 -5.07
C ILE A 55 15.82 -10.63 -4.81
N GLY A 56 17.15 -10.43 -4.83
CA GLY A 56 17.74 -9.11 -4.61
C GLY A 56 17.25 -8.05 -5.61
N ILE A 57 17.24 -8.39 -6.90
CA ILE A 57 16.80 -7.48 -7.97
C ILE A 57 15.30 -7.17 -7.86
N GLY A 58 14.48 -8.18 -7.52
CA GLY A 58 13.05 -7.99 -7.29
C GLY A 58 12.78 -7.01 -6.15
N LEU A 59 13.43 -7.24 -5.00
CA LEU A 59 13.26 -6.40 -3.82
C LEU A 59 13.78 -4.97 -4.05
N SER A 60 14.90 -4.79 -4.77
CA SER A 60 15.39 -3.47 -5.17
C SER A 60 14.36 -2.72 -6.02
N THR A 61 13.71 -3.41 -6.97
CA THR A 61 12.66 -2.79 -7.80
C THR A 61 11.45 -2.37 -6.96
N TYR A 62 11.06 -3.18 -5.98
CA TYR A 62 10.00 -2.83 -5.02
C TYR A 62 10.36 -1.56 -4.23
N PHE A 63 11.58 -1.48 -3.70
CA PHE A 63 12.04 -0.30 -2.96
C PHE A 63 12.14 0.96 -3.83
N ILE A 64 12.61 0.85 -5.07
CA ILE A 64 12.62 1.98 -6.01
C ILE A 64 11.20 2.54 -6.18
N GLY A 65 10.21 1.68 -6.38
CA GLY A 65 8.81 2.12 -6.47
C GLY A 65 8.29 2.77 -5.19
N LEU A 66 8.66 2.22 -4.04
CA LEU A 66 8.30 2.76 -2.73
C LEU A 66 8.93 4.15 -2.48
N ASP A 67 10.22 4.31 -2.78
CA ASP A 67 10.95 5.56 -2.63
C ASP A 67 10.42 6.64 -3.58
N LEU A 68 10.06 6.27 -4.81
CA LEU A 68 9.38 7.17 -5.74
C LEU A 68 8.03 7.63 -5.17
N GLY A 69 7.25 6.73 -4.57
CA GLY A 69 5.99 7.07 -3.91
C GLY A 69 6.19 8.02 -2.73
N LEU A 70 7.20 7.76 -1.89
CA LEU A 70 7.55 8.60 -0.74
C LEU A 70 8.10 9.97 -1.16
N GLY A 71 8.79 10.06 -2.30
CA GLY A 71 9.29 11.33 -2.84
C GLY A 71 8.20 12.15 -3.52
N ILE A 72 7.44 11.53 -4.43
CA ILE A 72 6.44 12.22 -5.25
C ILE A 72 5.17 12.53 -4.44
N GLY A 73 4.79 11.66 -3.50
CA GLY A 73 3.55 11.77 -2.75
C GLY A 73 3.40 13.12 -2.01
N PRO A 74 4.34 13.49 -1.11
CA PRO A 74 4.30 14.75 -0.38
C PRO A 74 4.37 15.97 -1.30
N TYR A 75 5.09 15.88 -2.42
CA TYR A 75 5.14 16.97 -3.41
C TYR A 75 3.76 17.23 -4.02
N LEU A 76 3.09 16.19 -4.55
CA LEU A 76 1.74 16.32 -5.11
C LEU A 76 0.71 16.75 -4.07
N LEU A 77 0.76 16.17 -2.87
CA LEU A 77 -0.11 16.57 -1.75
C LEU A 77 0.18 18.01 -1.30
N GLY A 78 1.44 18.45 -1.32
CA GLY A 78 1.85 19.82 -0.98
C GLY A 78 1.28 20.86 -1.95
N GLU A 79 1.32 20.58 -3.26
CA GLU A 79 0.67 21.44 -4.27
C GLU A 79 -0.85 21.50 -4.06
N ILE A 80 -1.50 20.38 -3.72
CA ILE A 80 -2.93 20.32 -3.41
C ILE A 80 -3.28 21.10 -2.13
N HIS A 81 -2.36 21.19 -1.16
CA HIS A 81 -2.56 21.96 0.07
C HIS A 81 -2.72 23.47 -0.20
N ALA A 82 -2.28 23.99 -1.36
CA ALA A 82 -2.52 25.38 -1.74
C ALA A 82 -4.02 25.71 -1.90
N ILE A 83 -4.87 24.69 -2.09
CA ILE A 83 -6.31 24.82 -2.31
C ILE A 83 -7.18 24.03 -1.31
N LEU A 84 -6.65 22.98 -0.68
CA LEU A 84 -7.36 22.15 0.30
C LEU A 84 -6.80 22.35 1.71
N SER A 85 -7.69 22.35 2.71
CA SER A 85 -7.30 22.27 4.13
C SER A 85 -6.67 20.91 4.47
N PHE A 86 -5.95 20.84 5.59
CA PHE A 86 -5.36 19.59 6.10
C PHE A 86 -6.36 18.42 6.15
N GLN A 87 -7.60 18.69 6.56
CA GLN A 87 -8.67 17.69 6.59
C GLN A 87 -8.94 17.10 5.20
N GLY A 88 -9.04 17.95 4.18
CA GLY A 88 -9.21 17.54 2.79
C GLY A 88 -8.01 16.75 2.26
N LEU A 89 -6.80 17.12 2.67
CA LEU A 89 -5.57 16.43 2.29
C LEU A 89 -5.58 14.96 2.73
N TYR A 90 -6.01 14.69 3.97
CA TYR A 90 -6.13 13.34 4.50
C TYR A 90 -7.26 12.53 3.84
N ILE A 91 -8.35 13.19 3.42
CA ILE A 91 -9.41 12.53 2.62
C ILE A 91 -8.85 12.09 1.27
N VAL A 92 -8.15 12.97 0.57
CA VAL A 92 -7.51 12.64 -0.71
C VAL A 92 -6.50 11.50 -0.54
N ALA A 93 -5.67 11.57 0.50
CA ALA A 93 -4.74 10.49 0.84
C ALA A 93 -5.46 9.17 1.14
N GLY A 94 -6.61 9.21 1.82
CA GLY A 94 -7.44 8.03 2.13
C GLY A 94 -8.11 7.38 0.91
N ILE A 95 -8.33 8.13 -0.17
CA ILE A 95 -8.84 7.59 -1.45
C ILE A 95 -7.78 6.74 -2.16
N ILE A 96 -6.50 7.08 -2.04
CA ILE A 96 -5.39 6.37 -2.72
C ILE A 96 -5.37 4.87 -2.38
N PRO A 97 -5.40 4.43 -1.10
CA PRO A 97 -5.48 3.02 -0.75
C PRO A 97 -6.73 2.32 -1.33
N ILE A 98 -7.86 3.01 -1.46
CA ILE A 98 -9.07 2.45 -2.07
C ILE A 98 -8.83 2.18 -3.56
N LEU A 99 -8.22 3.12 -4.28
CA LEU A 99 -7.82 2.92 -5.68
C LEU A 99 -6.84 1.74 -5.80
N CYS A 100 -5.90 1.59 -4.87
CA CYS A 100 -5.01 0.44 -4.81
C CYS A 100 -5.77 -0.89 -4.62
N ILE A 101 -6.84 -0.93 -3.81
CA ILE A 101 -7.70 -2.12 -3.68
C ILE A 101 -8.35 -2.49 -5.02
N ILE A 102 -8.88 -1.48 -5.73
CA ILE A 102 -9.53 -1.69 -7.03
C ILE A 102 -8.52 -2.21 -8.05
N LEU A 103 -7.37 -1.56 -8.17
CA LEU A 103 -6.28 -1.96 -9.06
C LEU A 103 -5.78 -3.37 -8.74
N TYR A 104 -5.54 -3.67 -7.46
CA TYR A 104 -5.10 -5.00 -7.03
C TYR A 104 -6.15 -6.08 -7.36
N THR A 105 -7.45 -5.77 -7.22
CA THR A 105 -8.52 -6.69 -7.61
C THR A 105 -8.56 -6.95 -9.10
N ILE A 106 -8.41 -5.91 -9.93
CA ILE A 106 -8.40 -6.05 -11.39
C ILE A 106 -7.17 -6.85 -11.83
N LEU A 107 -5.99 -6.53 -11.30
CA LEU A 107 -4.74 -7.24 -11.62
C LEU A 107 -4.76 -8.69 -11.15
N ASN A 108 -5.28 -8.97 -9.95
CA ASN A 108 -5.40 -10.33 -9.46
C ASN A 108 -6.40 -11.16 -10.29
N LYS A 109 -7.52 -10.56 -10.72
CA LYS A 109 -8.46 -11.20 -11.66
C LYS A 109 -7.85 -11.44 -13.04
N ALA A 110 -7.07 -10.49 -13.56
CA ALA A 110 -6.37 -10.63 -14.83
C ALA A 110 -5.28 -11.72 -14.78
N HIS A 111 -4.57 -11.84 -13.66
CA HIS A 111 -3.63 -12.93 -13.42
C HIS A 111 -4.31 -14.27 -13.14
N ALA A 112 -5.51 -14.30 -12.55
CA ALA A 112 -6.29 -15.53 -12.41
C ALA A 112 -6.79 -16.10 -13.75
N ALA A 113 -6.87 -15.28 -14.81
CA ALA A 113 -7.23 -15.71 -16.16
C ALA A 113 -6.07 -16.37 -16.94
N LYS A 114 -4.85 -16.36 -16.41
CA LYS A 114 -3.76 -17.21 -16.89
C LYS A 114 -3.43 -18.21 -15.78
N PRO A 115 -3.45 -19.53 -16.05
CA PRO A 115 -3.13 -20.50 -15.01
C PRO A 115 -1.68 -20.25 -14.58
N THR A 116 -1.53 -19.63 -13.42
CA THR A 116 -0.23 -19.33 -12.83
C THR A 116 0.35 -20.66 -12.36
N PHE A 117 1.14 -21.25 -13.24
CA PHE A 117 2.20 -22.24 -13.02
C PHE A 117 1.89 -23.33 -11.99
N SER A 118 1.60 -24.50 -12.55
CA SER A 118 1.88 -25.82 -11.99
C SER A 118 3.13 -25.79 -11.11
N LYS A 119 2.97 -26.11 -9.83
CA LYS A 119 4.05 -26.59 -8.99
C LYS A 119 4.44 -27.99 -9.47
N GLU A 120 5.16 -28.07 -10.59
CA GLU A 120 5.97 -29.24 -10.91
C GLU A 120 7.30 -29.12 -10.15
N GLY A 121 7.56 -30.11 -9.30
CA GLY A 121 8.92 -30.52 -8.94
C GLY A 121 9.62 -29.73 -7.82
N VAL A 122 9.26 -30.01 -6.57
CA VAL A 122 10.28 -30.15 -5.51
C VAL A 122 10.21 -31.58 -5.00
N LYS A 123 10.80 -32.48 -5.79
CA LYS A 123 11.43 -33.70 -5.29
C LYS A 123 12.92 -33.48 -5.47
N GLU A 124 13.61 -33.30 -4.35
CA GLU A 124 14.84 -33.99 -3.90
C GLU A 124 15.45 -33.20 -2.75
#